data_AF-A0A3D5WK96-F1
#
_entry.id   AF-A0A3D5WK96-F1
#
_cell.length_a   1.000
_cell.length_b   1.000
_cell.length_c   1.000
_cell.angle_alpha   90.00
_cell.angle_beta   90.00
_cell.angle_gamma   90.00
#
_symmetry.space_group_name_H-M   'P 1'
#
loop_
_entity.id
_entity.type
_entity.pdbx_description
1 polymer ?
#
loop_
_entity_poly.entity_id
_entity_poly.type
_entity_poly.pdbx_seq_one_letter_code
_entity_poly.pdbx_strand_id
1 'polypeptide(L)' 'MSQKDSIIQLDFTEEMRNSYRDYAVSVIISRALPDVRDGLKPVQRRILYAMTELGLAPDKPHRKSARIVGDT' A
#
# COMPACT_ATOMS: atom_id res chain seq x y z
N MET A 1 11.62 -6.17 -43.02
CA MET A 1 12.67 -6.89 -42.28
C MET A 1 12.74 -6.33 -40.87
N SER A 2 12.37 -7.17 -39.90
CA SER A 2 12.62 -7.12 -38.45
C SER A 2 12.48 -5.76 -37.73
N GLN A 3 11.27 -5.50 -37.20
CA GLN A 3 11.13 -4.76 -35.95
C GLN A 3 11.80 -5.58 -34.86
N LYS A 4 12.98 -5.14 -34.40
CA LYS A 4 13.44 -5.49 -33.05
C LYS A 4 12.69 -4.55 -32.13
N ASP A 5 11.62 -5.07 -31.52
CA ASP A 5 11.04 -4.46 -30.33
C ASP A 5 12.17 -4.09 -29.37
N SER A 6 12.08 -2.92 -28.73
CA SER A 6 13.13 -2.32 -27.92
C SER A 6 13.54 -3.23 -26.74
N ILE A 7 14.46 -4.16 -26.98
CA ILE A 7 14.99 -5.06 -25.95
C ILE A 7 16.09 -4.30 -25.20
N ILE A 8 15.82 -3.97 -23.95
CA ILE A 8 16.81 -3.42 -23.03
C ILE A 8 17.58 -4.60 -22.44
N GLN A 9 18.89 -4.65 -22.67
CA GLN A 9 19.75 -5.61 -21.97
C GLN A 9 20.11 -5.04 -20.60
N LEU A 10 19.96 -5.85 -19.56
CA LEU A 10 20.26 -5.46 -18.19
C LEU A 10 21.04 -6.58 -17.50
N ASP A 11 21.95 -6.21 -16.60
CA ASP A 11 22.65 -7.19 -15.78
C ASP A 11 21.70 -7.78 -14.73
N PHE A 12 21.66 -9.11 -14.64
CA PHE A 12 20.75 -9.82 -13.74
C PHE A 12 21.04 -9.51 -12.27
N THR A 13 22.32 -9.37 -11.90
CA THR A 13 22.72 -9.11 -10.51
C THR A 13 22.28 -7.72 -10.07
N GLU A 14 22.49 -6.74 -10.94
CA GLU A 14 22.04 -5.36 -10.71
C GLU A 14 20.51 -5.27 -10.58
N GLU A 15 19.76 -5.89 -11.49
CA GLU A 15 18.30 -5.89 -11.46
C GLU A 15 17.75 -6.51 -10.18
N MET A 16 18.26 -7.69 -9.82
CA MET A 16 17.84 -8.39 -8.60
C MET A 16 18.07 -7.55 -7.34
N ARG A 17 19.20 -6.85 -7.27
CA ARG A 17 19.50 -5.97 -6.13
C ARG A 17 18.54 -4.79 -6.06
N ASN A 18 18.26 -4.16 -7.21
CA ASN A 18 17.39 -2.99 -7.27
C ASN A 18 15.94 -3.37 -6.97
N SER A 19 15.40 -4.38 -7.65
CA SER A 19 14.06 -4.91 -7.42
C SER A 19 13.86 -5.35 -5.95
N TYR A 20 14.83 -6.04 -5.36
CA TYR A 20 14.74 -6.44 -3.95
C TYR A 20 14.76 -5.24 -3.02
N ARG A 21 15.64 -4.25 -3.28
CA ARG A 21 15.72 -3.02 -2.50
C ARG A 21 14.39 -2.25 -2.54
N ASP A 22 13.80 -2.10 -3.71
CA ASP A 22 12.56 -1.34 -3.89
C ASP A 22 11.39 -2.01 -3.16
N TYR A 23 11.29 -3.34 -3.25
CA TYR A 23 10.32 -4.09 -2.46
C TYR A 23 10.57 -3.96 -0.96
N ALA A 24 11.82 -4.13 -0.51
CA ALA A 24 12.17 -4.05 0.91
C ALA A 24 11.84 -2.67 1.50
N VAL A 25 12.23 -1.59 0.82
CA VAL A 25 11.94 -0.21 1.24
C VAL A 25 10.43 0.04 1.27
N SER A 26 9.70 -0.40 0.24
CA SER A 26 8.24 -0.28 0.19
C SER A 26 7.55 -1.01 1.35
N VAL A 27 8.01 -2.21 1.69
CA VAL A 27 7.46 -2.99 2.80
C VAL A 27 7.76 -2.33 4.14
N ILE A 28 9.00 -1.87 4.36
CA ILE A 28 9.42 -1.26 5.63
C ILE A 28 8.63 0.01 5.92
N ILE A 29 8.56 0.92 4.94
CA ILE A 29 7.98 2.25 5.14
C ILE A 29 6.45 2.21 5.04
N SER A 30 5.92 1.50 4.04
CA SER A 30 4.52 1.67 3.61
C SER A 30 3.62 0.47 3.91
N ARG A 31 4.09 -0.51 4.69
CA ARG A 31 3.28 -1.71 5.00
C ARG A 31 3.49 -2.27 6.40
N ALA A 32 4.73 -2.63 6.73
CA ALA A 32 5.03 -3.51 7.86
C ALA A 32 5.16 -2.77 9.19
N LEU A 33 5.83 -1.61 9.20
CA LEU A 33 6.11 -0.85 10.42
C LEU A 33 5.06 0.24 10.66
N PRO A 34 4.68 0.48 11.93
CA PRO A 34 3.85 1.61 12.29
C PRO A 34 4.63 2.93 12.29
N ASP A 35 3.94 4.04 12.07
CA ASP A 35 4.50 5.38 12.27
C ASP A 35 4.59 5.69 13.78
N VAL A 36 5.66 6.35 14.22
CA VAL A 36 5.87 6.67 15.64
C VAL A 36 4.85 7.69 16.19
N ARG A 37 4.28 8.54 15.33
CA ARG A 37 3.40 9.63 15.74
C ARG A 37 2.03 9.14 16.19
N ASP A 38 1.49 8.14 15.48
CA ASP A 38 0.15 7.61 15.70
C ASP A 38 0.14 6.12 16.06
N GLY A 39 1.26 5.42 15.91
CA GLY A 39 1.36 3.97 16.16
C GLY A 39 0.67 3.11 15.10
N LEU A 40 0.22 3.69 13.98
CA LEU A 40 -0.60 2.99 12.99
C LEU A 40 0.19 2.57 11.75
N LYS A 41 -0.08 1.35 11.28
CA LYS A 41 0.32 0.90 9.94
C LYS A 41 -0.55 1.59 8.87
N PRO A 42 -0.06 1.73 7.63
CA PRO A 42 -0.80 2.45 6.58
C PRO A 42 -2.22 1.91 6.32
N VAL A 43 -2.43 0.59 6.39
CA VAL A 43 -3.78 -0.01 6.21
C VAL A 43 -4.75 0.40 7.32
N GLN A 44 -4.29 0.44 8.57
CA GLN A 44 -5.12 0.81 9.72
C GLN A 44 -5.53 2.28 9.63
N ARG A 45 -4.59 3.15 9.23
CA ARG A 45 -4.86 4.57 9.02
C ARG A 45 -5.92 4.80 7.93
N ARG A 46 -5.85 4.07 6.81
CA ARG A 46 -6.85 4.16 5.73
C ARG A 46 -8.25 3.73 6.20
N ILE A 47 -8.34 2.65 6.97
CA ILE A 47 -9.62 2.17 7.54
C ILE A 47 -10.25 3.24 8.42
N LEU A 48 -9.50 3.81 9.37
CA LEU A 48 -10.02 4.84 10.27
C LEU A 48 -10.40 6.13 9.51
N TYR A 49 -9.62 6.50 8.50
CA TYR A 49 -9.91 7.63 7.64
C TYR A 49 -11.21 7.42 6.86
N ALA A 50 -11.37 6.29 6.16
CA ALA A 50 -12.59 5.98 5.42
C ALA A 50 -13.82 5.90 6.34
N MET A 51 -13.68 5.34 7.54
CA MET A 51 -14.75 5.34 8.54
C MET A 51 -15.16 6.76 8.95
N THR A 52 -14.19 7.69 9.05
CA THR A 52 -14.45 9.10 9.36
C THR A 52 -15.18 9.79 8.22
N GLU A 53 -14.75 9.59 6.97
CA GLU A 53 -15.40 10.13 5.76
C GLU A 53 -16.83 9.60 5.58
N LEU A 54 -17.08 8.33 5.93
CA LEU A 54 -18.42 7.73 5.93
C LEU A 54 -19.29 8.17 7.12
N GLY A 55 -18.72 8.96 8.03
CA GLY A 55 -19.36 9.48 9.22
C GLY A 55 -19.70 8.39 10.24
N LEU A 56 -18.94 7.31 10.33
CA LEU A 56 -19.15 6.16 11.23
C LEU A 56 -18.59 6.42 12.64
N ALA A 57 -19.06 7.50 13.26
CA ALA A 57 -18.71 7.82 14.63
C ALA A 57 -19.43 6.87 15.63
N PRO A 58 -18.92 6.72 16.86
CA PRO A 58 -19.43 5.75 17.85
C PRO A 58 -20.90 5.96 18.25
N ASP A 59 -21.44 7.16 18.04
CA ASP A 59 -22.83 7.53 18.27
C ASP A 59 -23.80 7.00 17.21
N LYS A 60 -23.29 6.52 16.05
CA LYS A 60 -24.11 6.11 14.93
C LYS A 60 -24.27 4.58 14.82
N PRO A 61 -25.38 4.09 14.22
CA PRO A 61 -25.58 2.66 14.01
C PRO A 61 -24.49 2.03 13.14
N HIS A 62 -24.16 0.77 13.43
CA HIS A 62 -23.19 0.01 12.66
C HIS A 62 -23.62 -0.16 11.19
N ARG A 63 -22.64 -0.07 10.29
CA ARG A 63 -22.80 -0.41 8.87
C ARG A 63 -22.07 -1.71 8.55
N LYS A 64 -22.46 -2.34 7.44
CA LYS A 64 -21.87 -3.61 6.98
C LYS A 64 -20.39 -3.41 6.63
N SER A 65 -19.54 -4.35 7.08
CA SER A 65 -18.09 -4.28 6.87
C SER A 65 -17.70 -4.22 5.40
N ALA A 66 -18.43 -4.92 4.52
CA ALA A 66 -18.20 -4.90 3.07
C ALA A 66 -18.27 -3.48 2.47
N ARG A 67 -19.09 -2.60 3.06
CA ARG A 67 -19.18 -1.20 2.63
C ARG A 67 -17.91 -0.42 2.98
N ILE A 68 -17.40 -0.59 4.21
CA ILE A 68 -16.18 0.08 4.67
C ILE A 68 -14.97 -0.39 3.86
N VAL A 69 -14.86 -1.70 3.63
CA VAL A 69 -13.77 -2.29 2.83
C VAL A 69 -13.80 -1.85 1.36
N GLY A 70 -14.99 -1.58 0.80
CA GLY A 70 -15.12 -1.07 -0.56
C GLY A 70 -14.70 0.38 -0.74
N ASP A 71 -14.76 1.18 0.34
CA ASP A 71 -14.42 2.60 0.34
C ASP A 71 -12.96 2.87 0.80
N THR A 72 -12.27 1.86 1.36
CA THR A 72 -10.84 1.91 1.77
C THR A 72 -9.87 1.49 0.69
#